data_AF-A0A8H5KEZ9-F1
#
_entry.id   AF-A0A8H5KEZ9-F1
#
_cell.length_a   1.000
_cell.length_b   1.000
_cell.length_c   1.000
_cell.angle_alpha   90.00
_cell.angle_beta   90.00
_cell.angle_gamma   90.00
#
_symmetry.space_group_name_H-M   'P 1'
#
loop_
_entity.id
_entity.type
_entity.pdbx_description
1 polymer ?
#
loop_
_entity_poly.entity_id
_entity_poly.type
_entity_poly.pdbx_seq_one_letter_code
_entity_poly.pdbx_strand_id
1 'polypeptide(L)'
;MATAQVYMKRFYSKVEIRRTNPYLVIATAIYLACKIEESPQHIRLIVTEARQMWGDLVTIDTSKLGECEFFMISEMRSQLIVFQPYRTITALRNELSLVDDEVQLARSVINDHFMTDLPLLYPPHIIAMVAILLALVLRPNNSGPGQNTSGAAAAAGLAAAQQALMRAQGQQAQGGMPEPAAAEPKEKRQQDRVSRVQKFAKWLVDSNVEIASMVDATQEIISFYECYEHYNDKLTREQINRFVKARGLDK
;
A
#
# COMPACT_ATOMS: atom_id res chain seq x y z
N MET A 1 8.84 6.05 6.66
CA MET A 1 8.16 4.75 6.85
C MET A 1 8.15 3.92 5.57
N ALA A 2 7.55 4.39 4.47
CA ALA A 2 7.51 3.66 3.19
C ALA A 2 8.90 3.14 2.73
N THR A 3 9.91 4.00 2.74
CA THR A 3 11.30 3.63 2.38
C THR A 3 11.88 2.53 3.28
N ALA A 4 11.62 2.58 4.59
CA ALA A 4 12.05 1.55 5.53
C ALA A 4 11.37 0.19 5.27
N GLN A 5 10.08 0.18 4.90
CA GLN A 5 9.36 -1.05 4.52
C GLN A 5 9.97 -1.68 3.25
N VAL A 6 10.35 -0.87 2.27
CA VAL A 6 11.04 -1.36 1.06
C VAL A 6 12.43 -1.90 1.39
N TYR A 7 13.18 -1.27 2.29
CA TYR A 7 14.46 -1.81 2.75
C TYR A 7 14.30 -3.17 3.42
N MET A 8 13.32 -3.31 4.32
CA MET A 8 12.99 -4.59 4.96
C MET A 8 12.70 -5.69 3.94
N LYS A 9 11.87 -5.40 2.93
CA LYS A 9 11.54 -6.35 1.87
C LYS A 9 12.76 -6.72 1.02
N ARG A 10 13.56 -5.74 0.60
CA ARG A 10 14.80 -5.98 -0.16
C ARG A 10 15.80 -6.83 0.63
N PHE A 11 15.97 -6.53 1.92
CA PHE A 11 16.86 -7.26 2.80
C PHE A 11 16.42 -8.71 2.99
N TYR A 12 15.14 -8.95 3.36
CA TYR A 12 14.62 -10.29 3.59
C TYR A 12 14.38 -11.12 2.33
N SER A 13 14.45 -10.52 1.14
CA SER A 13 14.51 -11.29 -0.11
C SER A 13 15.84 -12.05 -0.29
N LYS A 14 16.89 -11.66 0.45
CA LYS A 14 18.23 -12.26 0.38
C LYS A 14 18.66 -12.93 1.69
N VAL A 15 18.19 -12.41 2.83
CA VAL A 15 18.54 -12.89 4.16
C VAL A 15 17.35 -13.62 4.77
N GLU A 16 17.58 -14.83 5.27
CA GLU A 16 16.54 -15.56 6.00
C GLU A 16 16.14 -14.83 7.30
N ILE A 17 14.84 -14.59 7.50
CA ILE A 17 14.32 -13.93 8.70
C ILE A 17 14.73 -14.61 10.02
N ARG A 18 14.94 -15.93 10.00
CA ARG A 18 15.35 -16.72 11.17
C ARG A 18 16.84 -16.56 11.53
N ARG A 19 17.63 -15.83 10.74
CA ARG A 19 19.06 -15.57 11.01
C ARG A 19 19.30 -14.23 11.68
N THR A 20 18.30 -13.37 11.75
CA THR A 20 18.41 -12.00 12.27
C THR A 20 17.34 -11.73 13.31
N ASN A 21 17.56 -10.75 14.19
CA ASN A 21 16.51 -10.25 15.08
C ASN A 21 15.63 -9.26 14.30
N PRO A 22 14.34 -9.57 13.99
CA PRO A 22 13.53 -8.70 13.16
C PRO A 22 13.30 -7.31 13.76
N TYR A 23 13.28 -7.19 15.10
CA TYR A 23 13.13 -5.90 15.78
C TYR A 23 14.33 -4.98 15.55
N LEU A 24 15.55 -5.54 15.57
CA LEU A 24 16.77 -4.79 15.24
C LEU A 24 16.76 -4.35 13.77
N VAL A 25 16.35 -5.22 12.85
CA VAL A 25 16.26 -4.89 11.42
C VAL A 25 15.22 -3.80 11.18
N ILE A 26 14.05 -3.84 11.86
CA ILE A 26 13.02 -2.79 11.76
C ILE A 26 13.56 -1.44 12.25
N ALA A 27 14.17 -1.40 13.43
CA ALA A 27 14.74 -0.17 13.99
C ALA A 27 15.83 0.41 13.08
N THR A 28 16.69 -0.45 12.55
CA THR A 28 17.77 -0.09 11.63
C THR A 28 17.22 0.43 10.29
N ALA A 29 16.20 -0.21 9.72
CA ALA A 29 15.56 0.24 8.49
C ALA A 29 14.93 1.63 8.64
N ILE A 30 14.28 1.90 9.78
CA ILE A 30 13.74 3.23 10.10
C ILE A 30 14.87 4.25 10.23
N TYR A 31 15.91 3.94 11.01
CA TYR A 31 17.06 4.82 11.20
C TYR A 31 17.75 5.17 9.87
N LEU A 32 18.05 4.17 9.05
CA LEU A 32 18.68 4.34 7.75
C LEU A 32 17.78 5.16 6.81
N ALA A 33 16.49 4.83 6.72
CA ALA A 33 15.56 5.57 5.87
C ALA A 33 15.45 7.05 6.27
N CYS A 34 15.41 7.36 7.57
CA CYS A 34 15.41 8.75 8.05
C CYS A 34 16.65 9.52 7.59
N LYS A 35 17.83 8.89 7.58
CA LYS A 35 19.05 9.54 7.07
C LYS A 35 18.98 9.79 5.57
N ILE A 36 18.46 8.84 4.80
CA ILE A 36 18.41 8.92 3.33
C ILE A 36 17.30 9.87 2.85
N GLU A 37 16.20 9.99 3.60
CA GLU A 37 15.08 10.90 3.31
C GLU A 37 15.29 12.30 3.90
N GLU A 38 16.54 12.71 4.17
CA GLU A 38 16.90 14.05 4.67
C GLU A 38 16.16 14.45 5.98
N SER A 39 15.82 13.47 6.82
CA SER A 39 15.16 13.65 8.12
C SER A 39 15.87 12.88 9.24
N PRO A 40 17.20 13.05 9.41
CA PRO A 40 18.03 12.19 10.25
C PRO A 40 17.60 12.25 11.72
N GLN A 41 17.56 11.08 12.35
CA GLN A 41 17.29 10.94 13.79
C GLN A 41 18.56 10.51 14.51
N HIS A 42 18.77 11.02 15.72
CA HIS A 42 19.93 10.64 16.52
C HIS A 42 19.85 9.15 16.90
N ILE A 43 20.93 8.38 16.74
CA ILE A 43 20.93 6.93 16.97
C ILE A 43 20.43 6.54 18.37
N ARG A 44 20.82 7.28 19.41
CA ARG A 44 20.34 7.04 20.80
C ARG A 44 18.83 7.22 20.97
N LEU A 45 18.20 8.07 20.16
CA LEU A 45 16.75 8.25 20.19
C LEU A 45 16.08 6.97 19.66
N ILE A 46 16.50 6.48 18.49
CA ILE A 46 15.96 5.25 17.90
C ILE A 46 16.12 4.05 18.85
N VAL A 47 17.28 3.91 19.48
CA VAL A 47 17.52 2.86 20.48
C VAL A 47 16.56 2.98 21.67
N THR A 48 16.37 4.20 22.19
CA THR A 48 15.47 4.45 23.33
C THR A 48 14.02 4.11 22.98
N GLU A 49 13.51 4.60 21.85
CA GLU A 49 12.14 4.33 21.39
C GLU A 49 11.91 2.83 21.11
N ALA A 50 12.88 2.16 20.50
CA ALA A 50 12.80 0.72 20.25
C ALA A 50 12.71 -0.09 21.55
N ARG A 51 13.51 0.27 22.57
CA ARG A 51 13.43 -0.37 23.89
C ARG A 51 12.12 -0.07 24.60
N GLN A 52 11.58 1.13 24.46
CA GLN A 52 10.29 1.48 25.05
C GLN A 52 9.14 0.67 24.41
N MET A 53 9.18 0.42 23.10
CA MET A 53 8.15 -0.36 22.41
C MET A 53 8.25 -1.87 22.62
N TRP A 54 9.47 -2.43 22.68
CA TRP A 54 9.67 -3.89 22.67
C TRP A 54 10.28 -4.45 23.96
N GLY A 55 10.61 -3.61 24.93
CA GLY A 55 11.16 -4.00 26.23
C GLY A 55 12.42 -4.86 26.11
N ASP A 56 12.50 -5.91 26.92
CA ASP A 56 13.65 -6.83 27.00
C ASP A 56 13.76 -7.82 25.83
N LEU A 57 12.81 -7.82 24.89
CA LEU A 57 12.89 -8.70 23.69
C LEU A 57 14.04 -8.29 22.75
N VAL A 58 14.71 -7.19 23.06
CA VAL A 58 15.59 -6.49 22.14
C VAL A 58 16.76 -5.85 22.88
N THR A 59 17.93 -6.51 22.90
CA THR A 59 19.20 -5.86 23.27
C THR A 59 19.71 -4.99 22.11
N ILE A 60 18.93 -4.01 21.67
CA ILE A 60 19.42 -2.97 20.77
C ILE A 60 20.32 -2.05 21.60
N ASP A 61 21.60 -1.99 21.28
CA ASP A 61 22.50 -0.91 21.65
C ASP A 61 22.92 -0.14 20.39
N THR A 62 23.62 0.98 20.58
CA THR A 62 24.06 1.81 19.45
C THR A 62 25.06 1.08 18.55
N SER A 63 25.86 0.18 19.11
CA SER A 63 26.89 -0.57 18.37
C SER A 63 26.23 -1.59 17.44
N LYS A 64 25.34 -2.44 17.94
CA LYS A 64 24.61 -3.42 17.10
C LYS A 64 23.74 -2.75 16.04
N LEU A 65 23.13 -1.60 16.35
CA LEU A 65 22.38 -0.84 15.36
C LEU A 65 23.31 -0.36 14.23
N GLY A 66 24.49 0.17 14.56
CA GLY A 66 25.50 0.55 13.58
C GLY A 66 26.02 -0.61 12.73
N GLU A 67 26.28 -1.77 13.34
CA GLU A 67 26.67 -3.00 12.62
C GLU A 67 25.55 -3.50 11.69
N CYS A 68 24.31 -3.52 12.18
CA CYS A 68 23.15 -3.90 11.39
C CYS A 68 22.91 -2.93 10.23
N GLU A 69 23.14 -1.63 10.45
CA GLU A 69 23.08 -0.62 9.39
C GLU A 69 24.08 -0.94 8.28
N PHE A 70 25.34 -1.16 8.64
CA PHE A 70 26.38 -1.50 7.68
C PHE A 70 26.02 -2.76 6.89
N PHE A 71 25.53 -3.79 7.59
CA PHE A 71 25.08 -5.04 6.98
C PHE A 71 23.92 -4.81 5.99
N MET A 72 22.91 -4.03 6.38
CA MET A 72 21.75 -3.74 5.54
C MET A 72 22.16 -2.95 4.27
N ILE A 73 23.04 -1.97 4.39
CA ILE A 73 23.57 -1.21 3.25
C ILE A 73 24.33 -2.12 2.29
N SER A 74 25.21 -2.98 2.83
CA SER A 74 25.98 -3.95 2.05
C SER A 74 25.06 -4.91 1.28
N GLU A 75 24.06 -5.47 1.94
CA GLU A 75 23.13 -6.43 1.34
C GLU A 75 22.26 -5.78 0.24
N MET A 76 21.88 -4.50 0.42
CA MET A 76 21.17 -3.70 -0.58
C MET A 76 22.09 -3.07 -1.63
N ARG A 77 23.41 -3.36 -1.60
CA ARG A 77 24.42 -2.82 -2.54
C ARG A 77 24.35 -1.29 -2.67
N SER A 78 24.09 -0.59 -1.56
CA SER A 78 23.95 0.87 -1.52
C SER A 78 22.86 1.45 -2.44
N GLN A 79 21.87 0.64 -2.86
CA GLN A 79 20.71 1.11 -3.63
C GLN A 79 19.62 1.68 -2.71
N LEU A 80 19.89 2.84 -2.12
CA LEU A 80 19.09 3.40 -1.02
C LEU A 80 17.95 4.31 -1.47
N ILE A 81 17.99 4.88 -2.67
CA ILE A 81 16.91 5.74 -3.16
C ILE A 81 15.72 4.90 -3.61
N VAL A 82 14.52 5.23 -3.10
CA VAL A 82 13.27 4.53 -3.41
C VAL A 82 12.22 5.55 -3.87
N PHE A 83 11.68 5.36 -5.07
CA PHE A 83 10.63 6.20 -5.60
C PHE A 83 9.26 5.71 -5.14
N GLN A 84 8.51 6.58 -4.45
CA GLN A 84 7.23 6.23 -3.85
C GLN A 84 6.04 6.62 -4.76
N PRO A 85 4.93 5.85 -4.75
CA PRO A 85 3.78 6.05 -5.64
C PRO A 85 2.95 7.32 -5.33
N TYR A 86 3.13 7.95 -4.17
CA TYR A 86 2.34 9.13 -3.74
C TYR A 86 2.42 10.31 -4.70
N ARG A 87 3.56 10.51 -5.38
CA ARG A 87 3.77 11.64 -6.29
C ARG A 87 2.81 11.58 -7.48
N THR A 88 2.54 10.39 -7.98
CA THR A 88 1.66 10.16 -9.15
C THR A 88 0.22 10.56 -8.84
N ILE A 89 -0.30 10.25 -7.64
CA ILE A 89 -1.64 10.69 -7.23
C ILE A 89 -1.75 12.22 -7.27
N THR A 90 -0.76 12.92 -6.70
CA THR A 90 -0.77 14.38 -6.67
C THR A 90 -0.71 14.97 -8.09
N ALA A 91 0.07 14.37 -8.98
CA ALA A 91 0.18 14.81 -10.37
C ALA A 91 -1.14 14.63 -11.14
N LEU A 92 -1.82 13.50 -10.95
CA LEU A 92 -3.04 13.17 -11.70
C LEU A 92 -4.34 13.70 -11.08
N ARG A 93 -4.27 14.27 -9.86
CA ARG A 93 -5.45 14.79 -9.13
C ARG A 93 -6.31 15.71 -9.99
N ASN A 94 -5.69 16.72 -10.60
CA ASN A 94 -6.41 17.73 -11.38
C ASN A 94 -6.89 17.17 -12.72
N GLU A 95 -6.04 16.39 -13.38
CA GLU A 95 -6.30 15.81 -14.69
C GLU A 95 -7.50 14.85 -14.64
N LEU A 96 -7.57 14.00 -13.62
CA LEU A 96 -8.66 13.05 -13.41
C LEU A 96 -9.84 13.64 -12.62
N SER A 97 -9.71 14.88 -12.15
CA SER A 97 -10.72 15.56 -11.31
C SER A 97 -11.09 14.77 -10.05
N LEU A 98 -10.06 14.21 -9.38
CA LEU A 98 -10.23 13.44 -8.15
C LEU A 98 -10.67 14.36 -7.00
N VAL A 99 -11.65 13.90 -6.21
CA VAL A 99 -12.05 14.60 -4.98
C VAL A 99 -11.14 14.23 -3.81
N ASP A 100 -11.12 15.04 -2.75
CA ASP A 100 -10.23 14.81 -1.60
C ASP A 100 -10.43 13.43 -0.97
N ASP A 101 -11.69 12.96 -0.84
CA ASP A 101 -11.99 11.63 -0.29
C ASP A 101 -11.37 10.49 -1.13
N GLU A 102 -11.40 10.62 -2.46
CA GLU A 102 -10.80 9.64 -3.39
C GLU A 102 -9.28 9.66 -3.31
N VAL A 103 -8.69 10.86 -3.17
CA VAL A 103 -7.24 11.02 -2.97
C VAL A 103 -6.80 10.38 -1.65
N GLN A 104 -7.56 10.57 -0.56
CA GLN A 104 -7.26 9.95 0.72
C GLN A 104 -7.42 8.43 0.67
N LEU A 105 -8.48 7.93 0.03
CA LEU A 105 -8.68 6.50 -0.14
C LEU A 105 -7.55 5.87 -0.98
N ALA A 106 -7.13 6.52 -2.08
CA ALA A 106 -6.01 6.06 -2.88
C ALA A 106 -4.69 6.08 -2.08
N ARG A 107 -4.47 7.08 -1.22
CA ARG A 107 -3.32 7.11 -0.30
C ARG A 107 -3.36 5.97 0.71
N SER A 108 -4.53 5.61 1.24
CA SER A 108 -4.70 4.46 2.13
C SER A 108 -4.38 3.15 1.42
N VAL A 109 -4.88 2.95 0.20
CA VAL A 109 -4.55 1.77 -0.63
C VAL A 109 -3.04 1.71 -0.92
N ILE A 110 -2.40 2.84 -1.17
CA ILE A 110 -0.93 2.91 -1.25
C ILE A 110 -0.28 2.55 0.09
N ASN A 111 -0.82 2.91 1.25
CA ASN A 111 -0.18 2.47 2.49
C ASN A 111 -0.30 0.95 2.67
N ASP A 112 -1.41 0.37 2.24
CA ASP A 112 -1.67 -1.07 2.31
C ASP A 112 -0.79 -1.88 1.34
N HIS A 113 -0.48 -1.37 0.15
CA HIS A 113 0.33 -2.13 -0.82
C HIS A 113 1.74 -2.47 -0.29
N PHE A 114 2.29 -1.71 0.67
CA PHE A 114 3.56 -2.04 1.31
C PHE A 114 3.52 -3.31 2.17
N MET A 115 2.33 -3.85 2.46
CA MET A 115 2.19 -5.15 3.11
C MET A 115 2.31 -6.32 2.12
N THR A 116 2.18 -6.04 0.82
CA THR A 116 2.30 -7.02 -0.28
C THR A 116 3.69 -6.96 -0.93
N ASP A 117 3.96 -7.82 -1.90
CA ASP A 117 5.24 -7.82 -2.64
C ASP A 117 5.26 -6.85 -3.83
N LEU A 118 4.14 -6.14 -4.06
CA LEU A 118 3.99 -5.14 -5.12
C LEU A 118 5.09 -4.06 -5.18
N PRO A 119 5.64 -3.55 -4.06
CA PRO A 119 6.73 -2.56 -4.12
C PRO A 119 8.01 -3.07 -4.80
N LEU A 120 8.19 -4.39 -4.94
CA LEU A 120 9.34 -5.01 -5.60
C LEU A 120 9.05 -5.49 -7.02
N LEU A 121 7.76 -5.65 -7.38
CA LEU A 121 7.33 -6.24 -8.65
C LEU A 121 6.98 -5.18 -9.70
N TYR A 122 6.32 -4.09 -9.29
CA TYR A 122 5.78 -3.11 -10.22
C TYR A 122 6.36 -1.70 -10.00
N PRO A 123 6.45 -0.89 -11.08
CA PRO A 123 6.80 0.52 -10.95
C PRO A 123 5.80 1.33 -10.09
N PRO A 124 6.24 2.38 -9.39
CA PRO A 124 5.39 3.15 -8.49
C PRO A 124 4.22 3.85 -9.20
N HIS A 125 4.34 4.17 -10.49
CA HIS A 125 3.22 4.75 -11.23
C HIS A 125 2.09 3.73 -11.43
N ILE A 126 2.37 2.47 -11.72
CA ILE A 126 1.36 1.41 -11.86
C ILE A 126 0.59 1.23 -10.55
N ILE A 127 1.30 1.17 -9.41
CA ILE A 127 0.68 1.06 -8.08
C ILE A 127 -0.24 2.26 -7.80
N ALA A 128 0.17 3.47 -8.15
CA ALA A 128 -0.67 4.65 -7.99
C ALA A 128 -1.93 4.60 -8.87
N MET A 129 -1.81 4.10 -10.11
CA MET A 129 -2.96 3.92 -11.00
C MET A 129 -3.96 2.90 -10.44
N VAL A 130 -3.46 1.78 -9.91
CA VAL A 130 -4.29 0.77 -9.23
C VAL A 130 -4.97 1.36 -7.99
N ALA A 131 -4.25 2.15 -7.19
CA ALA A 131 -4.83 2.79 -6.02
C ALA A 131 -5.92 3.82 -6.38
N ILE A 132 -5.74 4.59 -7.45
CA ILE A 132 -6.77 5.51 -7.97
C ILE A 132 -7.97 4.73 -8.50
N LEU A 133 -7.74 3.67 -9.29
CA LEU A 133 -8.81 2.80 -9.80
C LEU A 133 -9.64 2.26 -8.65
N LEU A 134 -8.98 1.65 -7.65
CA LEU A 134 -9.65 1.13 -6.47
C LEU A 134 -10.39 2.24 -5.71
N ALA A 135 -9.83 3.44 -5.54
CA ALA A 135 -10.51 4.53 -4.86
C ALA A 135 -11.78 5.03 -5.59
N LEU A 136 -11.75 5.10 -6.92
CA LEU A 136 -12.92 5.51 -7.72
C LEU A 136 -14.04 4.46 -7.67
N VAL A 137 -13.65 3.20 -7.57
CA VAL A 137 -14.50 2.03 -7.73
C VAL A 137 -15.05 1.51 -6.39
N LEU A 138 -14.25 1.57 -5.33
CA LEU A 138 -14.64 1.28 -3.96
C LEU A 138 -15.67 2.30 -3.47
N ARG A 139 -16.78 1.84 -2.89
CA ARG A 139 -17.74 2.75 -2.27
C ARG A 139 -17.12 3.26 -0.96
N PRO A 140 -17.07 4.59 -0.72
CA PRO A 140 -16.90 5.06 0.65
C PRO A 140 -18.18 4.65 1.40
N ASN A 141 -18.14 3.51 2.09
CA ASN A 141 -19.09 3.29 3.16
C ASN A 141 -18.77 4.33 4.23
N ASN A 142 -19.79 5.05 4.72
CA ASN A 142 -19.71 5.87 5.93
C ASN A 142 -19.53 4.97 7.18
N SER A 143 -18.64 3.99 7.13
CA SER A 143 -18.18 3.24 8.29
C SER A 143 -17.01 4.04 8.88
N GLY A 144 -17.15 4.41 10.15
CA GLY A 144 -16.19 5.25 10.86
C GLY A 144 -14.76 4.70 10.83
N PRO A 145 -13.77 5.51 11.27
CA PRO A 145 -12.38 5.11 11.28
C PRO A 145 -12.21 3.81 12.08
N GLY A 146 -11.84 2.71 11.40
CA GLY A 146 -11.54 1.42 12.03
C GLY A 146 -12.32 0.18 11.53
N GLN A 147 -13.24 0.29 10.58
CA GLN A 147 -13.90 -0.89 9.98
C GLN A 147 -13.38 -1.18 8.57
N ASN A 148 -12.37 -2.06 8.50
CA ASN A 148 -11.84 -2.62 7.26
C ASN A 148 -12.82 -3.66 6.71
N THR A 149 -13.64 -3.27 5.72
CA THR A 149 -14.44 -4.17 4.87
C THR A 149 -14.01 -4.08 3.41
N SER A 150 -12.72 -3.80 3.21
CA SER A 150 -12.08 -3.46 1.93
C SER A 150 -12.20 -4.56 0.87
N GLY A 151 -12.19 -5.84 1.26
CA GLY A 151 -12.19 -6.98 0.35
C GLY A 151 -13.49 -7.14 -0.46
N ALA A 152 -14.64 -7.19 0.22
CA ALA A 152 -15.94 -7.32 -0.43
C ALA A 152 -16.32 -6.08 -1.26
N ALA A 153 -15.93 -4.89 -0.78
CA ALA A 153 -16.13 -3.64 -1.52
C ALA A 153 -15.27 -3.59 -2.80
N ALA A 154 -14.03 -4.12 -2.77
CA ALA A 154 -13.13 -4.15 -3.92
C ALA A 154 -13.64 -5.08 -5.01
N ALA A 155 -14.11 -6.28 -4.64
CA ALA A 155 -14.71 -7.23 -5.58
C ALA A 155 -15.99 -6.67 -6.23
N ALA A 156 -16.89 -6.09 -5.42
CA ALA A 156 -18.13 -5.47 -5.92
C ALA A 156 -17.87 -4.24 -6.81
N GLY A 157 -16.85 -3.46 -6.44
CA GLY A 157 -16.39 -2.35 -7.24
C GLY A 157 -15.81 -2.80 -8.58
N LEU A 158 -14.89 -3.76 -8.59
CA LEU A 158 -14.22 -4.23 -9.80
C LEU A 158 -15.23 -4.83 -10.79
N ALA A 159 -16.23 -5.57 -10.29
CA ALA A 159 -17.35 -6.03 -11.11
C ALA A 159 -18.09 -4.86 -11.78
N ALA A 160 -18.37 -3.78 -11.03
CA ALA A 160 -19.00 -2.58 -11.59
C ALA A 160 -18.10 -1.83 -12.59
N ALA A 161 -16.79 -1.79 -12.36
CA ALA A 161 -15.82 -1.18 -13.26
C ALA A 161 -15.68 -1.97 -14.57
N GLN A 162 -15.64 -3.29 -14.49
CA GLN A 162 -15.57 -4.19 -15.64
C GLN A 162 -16.85 -4.14 -16.48
N GLN A 163 -18.01 -4.02 -15.82
CA GLN A 163 -19.30 -3.81 -16.49
C GLN A 163 -19.39 -2.42 -17.15
N ALA A 164 -18.78 -1.39 -16.55
CA ALA A 164 -18.68 -0.06 -17.14
C ALA A 164 -17.73 -0.03 -18.35
N LEU A 165 -16.61 -0.75 -18.30
CA LEU A 165 -15.68 -0.91 -19.44
C LEU A 165 -16.34 -1.67 -20.60
N MET A 166 -17.08 -2.75 -20.33
CA MET A 166 -17.83 -3.47 -21.38
C MET A 166 -18.90 -2.58 -22.04
N ARG A 167 -19.60 -1.75 -21.26
CA ARG A 167 -20.54 -0.76 -21.81
C ARG A 167 -19.86 0.32 -22.65
N ALA A 168 -18.61 0.66 -22.36
CA ALA A 168 -17.85 1.61 -23.16
C ALA A 168 -17.36 1.01 -24.49
N GLN A 169 -17.15 -0.31 -24.56
CA GLN A 169 -16.73 -1.01 -25.79
C GLN A 169 -17.90 -1.43 -26.71
N GLY A 170 -19.15 -1.47 -26.22
CA GLY A 170 -20.34 -1.78 -27.01
C GLY A 170 -21.19 -0.55 -27.31
N GLN A 171 -20.99 0.11 -28.46
CA GLN A 171 -21.88 1.18 -28.92
C GLN A 171 -23.13 0.63 -29.63
N GLN A 172 -24.28 1.23 -29.24
CA GLN A 172 -25.60 1.30 -29.90
C GLN A 172 -26.59 0.12 -29.77
N ALA A 173 -27.64 0.32 -28.96
CA ALA A 173 -29.04 0.41 -29.43
C ALA A 173 -30.03 0.73 -28.29
N GLN A 174 -30.84 1.78 -28.50
CA GLN A 174 -32.32 1.87 -28.27
C GLN A 174 -32.82 1.63 -26.82
N GLY A 175 -33.56 2.48 -26.12
CA GLY A 175 -34.42 3.63 -26.41
C GLY A 175 -35.55 3.61 -25.35
N GLY A 176 -35.89 4.74 -24.73
CA GLY A 176 -37.04 4.85 -23.82
C GLY A 176 -36.80 5.72 -22.58
N MET A 177 -37.29 6.95 -22.58
CA MET A 177 -37.37 7.83 -21.41
C MET A 177 -38.54 7.43 -20.50
N PRO A 178 -38.37 7.57 -19.17
CA PRO A 178 -39.38 8.23 -18.36
C PRO A 178 -38.82 9.45 -17.61
N GLU A 179 -39.73 10.36 -17.24
CA GLU A 179 -39.57 11.68 -16.61
C GLU A 179 -38.56 11.81 -15.45
N PRO A 180 -38.01 13.02 -15.20
CA PRO A 180 -37.10 13.26 -14.09
C PRO A 180 -37.88 13.41 -12.78
N ALA A 181 -38.11 12.30 -12.08
CA ALA A 181 -38.32 12.35 -10.64
C ALA A 181 -37.06 12.93 -9.97
N ALA A 182 -37.24 13.82 -9.00
CA ALA A 182 -36.16 14.53 -8.33
C ALA A 182 -35.08 13.56 -7.81
N ALA A 183 -33.96 13.49 -8.53
CA ALA A 183 -32.86 12.59 -8.21
C ALA A 183 -32.36 12.88 -6.79
N GLU A 184 -32.48 11.89 -5.91
CA GLU A 184 -32.00 11.98 -4.54
C GLU A 184 -30.49 12.32 -4.54
N PRO A 185 -29.94 12.97 -3.49
CA PRO A 185 -28.53 13.34 -3.39
C PRO A 185 -27.55 12.17 -3.63
N LYS A 186 -28.01 10.93 -3.44
CA LYS A 186 -27.25 9.69 -3.66
C LYS A 186 -27.11 9.32 -5.14
N GLU A 187 -28.15 9.50 -5.95
CA GLU A 187 -28.12 9.18 -7.38
C GLU A 187 -27.15 10.10 -8.13
N LYS A 188 -27.19 11.40 -7.81
CA LYS A 188 -26.27 12.40 -8.40
C LYS A 188 -24.80 12.09 -8.09
N ARG A 189 -24.49 11.76 -6.82
CA ARG A 189 -23.13 11.34 -6.41
C ARG A 189 -22.66 10.07 -7.11
N GLN A 190 -23.57 9.11 -7.33
CA GLN A 190 -23.25 7.89 -8.04
C GLN A 190 -22.96 8.15 -9.52
N GLN A 191 -23.73 9.04 -10.15
CA GLN A 191 -23.53 9.42 -11.55
C GLN A 191 -22.20 10.18 -11.76
N ASP A 192 -21.85 11.08 -10.84
CA ASP A 192 -20.56 11.79 -10.86
C ASP A 192 -19.37 10.83 -10.74
N ARG A 193 -19.49 9.78 -9.91
CA ARG A 193 -18.46 8.75 -9.78
C ARG A 193 -18.30 7.91 -11.05
N VAL A 194 -19.41 7.47 -11.65
CA VAL A 194 -19.37 6.71 -12.91
C VAL A 194 -18.72 7.55 -14.01
N SER A 195 -19.01 8.85 -14.07
CA SER A 195 -18.36 9.79 -14.98
C SER A 195 -16.85 9.87 -14.77
N ARG A 196 -16.37 9.92 -13.51
CA ARG A 196 -14.92 9.89 -13.20
C ARG A 196 -14.26 8.57 -13.57
N VAL A 197 -14.92 7.43 -13.33
CA VAL A 197 -14.43 6.11 -13.77
C VAL A 197 -14.30 6.07 -15.30
N GLN A 198 -15.27 6.60 -16.05
CA GLN A 198 -15.19 6.70 -17.51
C GLN A 198 -14.05 7.62 -17.96
N LYS A 199 -13.85 8.74 -17.28
CA LYS A 199 -12.73 9.66 -17.55
C LYS A 199 -11.38 8.98 -17.30
N PHE A 200 -11.26 8.23 -16.21
CA PHE A 200 -10.07 7.44 -15.90
C PHE A 200 -9.82 6.34 -16.93
N ALA A 201 -10.85 5.61 -17.34
CA ALA A 201 -10.74 4.59 -18.38
C ALA A 201 -10.29 5.20 -19.71
N LYS A 202 -10.86 6.34 -20.11
CA LYS A 202 -10.42 7.07 -21.29
C LYS A 202 -8.95 7.49 -21.18
N TRP A 203 -8.56 8.07 -20.06
CA TRP A 203 -7.17 8.46 -19.80
C TRP A 203 -6.21 7.27 -19.91
N LEU A 204 -6.61 6.10 -19.38
CA LEU A 204 -5.81 4.88 -19.48
C LEU A 204 -5.64 4.39 -20.92
N VAL A 205 -6.69 4.44 -21.74
CA VAL A 205 -6.60 4.07 -23.17
C VAL A 205 -5.68 5.01 -23.93
N ASP A 206 -5.74 6.31 -23.62
CA ASP A 206 -4.88 7.32 -24.25
C ASP A 206 -3.42 7.26 -23.72
N SER A 207 -3.18 6.51 -22.65
CA SER A 207 -1.87 6.37 -21.99
C SER A 207 -1.17 5.08 -22.39
N ASN A 208 0.17 5.09 -22.40
CA ASN A 208 0.99 3.89 -22.64
C ASN A 208 1.17 3.03 -21.36
N VAL A 209 0.14 2.97 -20.52
CA VAL A 209 0.17 2.22 -19.24
C VAL A 209 -0.22 0.77 -19.51
N GLU A 210 0.58 -0.16 -19.01
CA GLU A 210 0.31 -1.58 -19.17
C GLU A 210 -0.86 -2.03 -18.28
N ILE A 211 -2.01 -2.29 -18.90
CA ILE A 211 -3.23 -2.72 -18.20
C ILE A 211 -3.05 -4.09 -17.54
N ALA A 212 -2.29 -5.01 -18.14
CA ALA A 212 -2.03 -6.33 -17.57
C ALA A 212 -1.38 -6.23 -16.18
N SER A 213 -0.31 -5.44 -16.05
CA SER A 213 0.35 -5.13 -14.78
C SER A 213 -0.60 -4.50 -13.76
N MET A 214 -1.56 -3.67 -14.19
CA MET A 214 -2.58 -3.12 -13.29
C MET A 214 -3.56 -4.19 -12.79
N VAL A 215 -3.97 -5.13 -13.64
CA VAL A 215 -4.87 -6.22 -13.28
C VAL A 215 -4.22 -7.12 -12.24
N ASP A 216 -2.99 -7.54 -12.48
CA ASP A 216 -2.24 -8.41 -11.55
C ASP A 216 -2.01 -7.71 -10.21
N ALA A 217 -1.59 -6.43 -10.23
CA ALA A 217 -1.43 -5.66 -9.00
C ALA A 217 -2.76 -5.43 -8.24
N THR A 218 -3.87 -5.28 -8.95
CA THR A 218 -5.21 -5.19 -8.34
C THR A 218 -5.57 -6.51 -7.66
N GLN A 219 -5.32 -7.63 -8.33
CA GLN A 219 -5.61 -8.96 -7.79
C GLN A 219 -4.84 -9.21 -6.49
N GLU A 220 -3.56 -8.82 -6.43
CA GLU A 220 -2.78 -8.99 -5.21
C GLU A 220 -3.26 -8.12 -4.04
N ILE A 221 -3.75 -6.92 -4.31
CA ILE A 221 -4.37 -6.09 -3.24
C ILE A 221 -5.64 -6.75 -2.72
N ILE A 222 -6.46 -7.32 -3.59
CA ILE A 222 -7.69 -8.03 -3.20
C ILE A 222 -7.34 -9.28 -2.37
N SER A 223 -6.39 -10.09 -2.85
CA SER A 223 -5.91 -11.28 -2.15
C SER A 223 -5.29 -10.93 -0.79
N PHE A 224 -4.59 -9.80 -0.69
CA PHE A 224 -4.12 -9.27 0.59
C PHE A 224 -5.27 -8.98 1.55
N TYR A 225 -6.33 -8.31 1.10
CA TYR A 225 -7.46 -7.99 1.98
C TYR A 225 -8.18 -9.24 2.49
N GLU A 226 -8.33 -10.29 1.68
CA GLU A 226 -8.88 -11.58 2.12
C GLU A 226 -7.97 -12.28 3.15
N CYS A 227 -6.67 -12.31 2.89
CA CYS A 227 -5.69 -12.90 3.82
C CYS A 227 -5.61 -12.13 5.14
N TYR A 228 -5.77 -10.81 5.09
CA TYR A 228 -5.69 -9.94 6.27
C TYR A 228 -6.83 -10.19 7.26
N GLU A 229 -8.01 -10.61 6.80
CA GLU A 229 -9.14 -10.99 7.68
C GLU A 229 -8.79 -12.16 8.61
N HIS A 230 -7.86 -13.01 8.19
CA HIS A 230 -7.41 -14.20 8.92
C HIS A 230 -6.12 -13.95 9.72
N TYR A 231 -5.56 -12.74 9.68
CA TYR A 231 -4.31 -12.41 10.36
C TYR A 231 -4.48 -12.39 11.89
N ASN A 232 -3.59 -13.10 12.59
CA ASN A 232 -3.55 -13.12 14.05
C ASN A 232 -2.23 -12.53 14.56
N ASP A 233 -2.30 -11.30 15.09
CA ASP A 233 -1.12 -10.58 15.58
C ASP A 233 -0.43 -11.29 16.75
N LYS A 234 -1.22 -11.81 17.70
CA LYS A 234 -0.70 -12.46 18.90
C LYS A 234 0.08 -13.71 18.53
N LEU A 235 -0.50 -14.57 17.70
CA LEU A 235 0.14 -15.80 17.26
C LEU A 235 1.43 -15.49 16.47
N THR A 236 1.38 -14.53 15.55
CA THR A 236 2.54 -14.14 14.74
C THR A 236 3.68 -13.64 15.62
N ARG A 237 3.38 -12.76 16.59
CA ARG A 237 4.35 -12.24 17.54
C ARG A 237 4.96 -13.34 18.42
N GLU A 238 4.14 -14.27 18.90
CA GLU A 238 4.62 -15.42 19.68
C GLU A 238 5.59 -16.30 18.88
N GLN A 239 5.29 -16.58 17.60
CA GLN A 239 6.21 -17.34 16.75
C GLN A 239 7.53 -16.61 16.50
N ILE A 240 7.49 -15.29 16.29
CA ILE A 240 8.70 -14.48 16.14
C ILE A 240 9.56 -14.56 17.40
N ASN A 241 8.96 -14.29 18.57
CA ASN A 241 9.65 -14.35 19.85
C ASN A 241 10.24 -15.73 20.14
N ARG A 242 9.54 -16.80 19.73
CA ARG A 242 10.00 -18.17 19.91
C ARG A 242 11.29 -18.43 19.16
N PHE A 243 11.39 -18.06 17.87
CA PHE A 243 12.62 -18.33 17.11
C PHE A 243 13.76 -17.39 17.51
N VAL A 244 13.46 -16.14 17.89
CA VAL A 244 14.47 -15.18 18.37
C VAL A 244 15.16 -15.74 19.61
N LYS A 245 14.38 -16.21 20.60
CA LYS A 245 14.91 -16.84 21.82
C LYS A 245 15.62 -18.17 21.55
N ALA A 246 15.04 -19.02 20.71
CA ALA A 246 15.61 -20.34 20.40
C ALA A 246 16.99 -20.24 19.72
N ARG A 247 17.28 -19.13 19.03
CA ARG A 247 18.56 -18.88 18.35
C ARG A 247 19.48 -17.90 19.08
N GLY A 248 19.08 -17.43 20.27
CA GLY A 248 19.87 -16.46 21.05
C GLY A 248 20.07 -15.12 20.35
N LEU A 249 19.14 -14.72 19.47
CA LEU A 249 19.19 -13.47 18.70
C LEU A 249 18.77 -12.24 19.54
N ASP A 250 18.37 -12.48 20.78
CA ASP A 250 18.05 -11.49 21.81
C ASP A 250 19.28 -10.98 22.57
N LYS A 251 20.44 -11.63 22.43
CA LYS A 251 21.69 -11.31 23.14
C LYS A 251 22.65 -10.48 22.31
#